data_AF-D1JIE6-F1
#
_entry.id   AF-D1JIE6-F1
#
_cell.length_a   1.000
_cell.length_b   1.000
_cell.length_c   1.000
_cell.angle_alpha   90.00
_cell.angle_beta   90.00
_cell.angle_gamma   90.00
#
_symmetry.space_group_name_H-M   'P 1'
#
loop_
_entity.id
_entity.type
_entity.pdbx_description
1 polymer ?
#
loop_
_entity_poly.entity_id
_entity_poly.type
_entity_poly.pdbx_seq_one_letter_code
_entity_poly.pdbx_strand_id
1 'polypeptide(L)'
;MENVKTAKEFLLKMDSVHVASTKSIPGANPPRFDYEWKDEKILIMKYKSQRGLIDFMVGLIKGVGKLYKEDLKVTKLGSDKVEIVFPSPS
;
A
#
# COMPACT_ATOMS: atom_id res chain seq x y z
N MET A 1 -8.63 -16.93 0.54
CA MET A 1 -8.26 -15.50 0.59
C MET A 1 -9.36 -14.80 1.36
N GLU A 2 -9.04 -14.16 2.48
CA GLU A 2 -10.03 -13.38 3.25
C GLU A 2 -10.73 -12.35 2.34
N ASN A 3 -12.02 -12.11 2.57
CA ASN A 3 -12.81 -11.07 1.91
C ASN A 3 -12.22 -9.68 2.22
N VAL A 4 -11.34 -9.18 1.35
CA VAL A 4 -10.87 -7.79 1.40
C VAL A 4 -11.95 -6.90 0.80
N LYS A 5 -12.61 -6.10 1.63
CA LYS A 5 -13.79 -5.32 1.25
C LYS A 5 -13.49 -3.84 1.01
N THR A 6 -12.37 -3.34 1.55
CA THR A 6 -11.98 -1.93 1.47
C THR A 6 -10.58 -1.73 0.95
N ALA A 7 -10.27 -0.54 0.45
CA ALA A 7 -8.91 -0.19 0.04
C ALA A 7 -7.93 -0.26 1.22
N LYS A 8 -8.38 0.15 2.41
CA LYS A 8 -7.60 0.07 3.66
C LYS A 8 -7.18 -1.37 3.95
N GLU A 9 -8.11 -2.31 3.95
CA GLU A 9 -7.81 -3.73 4.19
C GLU A 9 -6.85 -4.30 3.12
N PHE A 10 -7.04 -3.91 1.86
CA PHE A 10 -6.19 -4.35 0.75
C PHE A 10 -4.74 -3.89 0.94
N LEU A 11 -4.56 -2.59 1.21
CA LEU A 11 -3.24 -1.97 1.35
C LEU A 11 -2.49 -2.51 2.58
N LEU A 12 -3.18 -2.75 3.71
CA LEU A 12 -2.56 -3.31 4.92
C LEU A 12 -2.08 -4.76 4.74
N LYS A 13 -2.67 -5.50 3.79
CA LYS A 13 -2.26 -6.87 3.46
C LYS A 13 -1.12 -6.94 2.44
N MET A 14 -0.72 -5.82 1.85
CA MET A 14 0.15 -5.83 0.68
C MET A 14 1.53 -6.45 0.97
N ASP A 15 2.05 -6.27 2.18
CA ASP A 15 3.32 -6.86 2.60
C ASP A 15 3.24 -8.40 2.65
N SER A 16 2.20 -8.93 3.30
CA SER A 16 2.03 -10.39 3.42
C SER A 16 1.72 -11.04 2.06
N VAL A 17 1.00 -10.34 1.18
CA VAL A 17 0.78 -10.77 -0.20
C VAL A 17 2.12 -10.91 -0.93
N HIS A 18 3.00 -9.90 -0.85
CA HIS A 18 4.32 -9.97 -1.49
C HIS A 18 5.16 -11.12 -0.92
N VAL A 19 5.19 -11.29 0.41
CA VAL A 19 5.91 -12.41 1.04
C VAL A 19 5.38 -13.76 0.57
N ALA A 20 4.05 -13.94 0.55
CA ALA A 20 3.43 -15.20 0.17
C ALA A 20 3.65 -15.51 -1.32
N SER A 21 3.46 -14.53 -2.19
CA SER A 21 3.57 -14.70 -3.65
C SER A 21 4.99 -14.95 -4.13
N THR A 22 6.02 -14.52 -3.38
CA THR A 22 7.42 -14.74 -3.77
C THR A 22 8.13 -15.82 -2.97
N LYS A 23 7.47 -16.45 -1.98
CA LYS A 23 8.09 -17.42 -1.06
C LYS A 23 8.79 -18.59 -1.78
N SER A 24 8.23 -19.04 -2.89
CA SER A 24 8.73 -20.18 -3.67
C SER A 24 9.59 -19.78 -4.87
N ILE A 25 9.90 -18.49 -5.06
CA ILE A 25 10.63 -17.97 -6.22
C ILE A 25 12.09 -17.67 -5.79
N PRO A 26 13.07 -18.52 -6.14
CA PRO A 26 14.47 -18.29 -5.78
C PRO A 26 14.98 -16.95 -6.33
N GLY A 27 15.67 -16.17 -5.49
CA GLY A 27 16.23 -14.87 -5.87
C GLY A 27 15.20 -13.73 -5.98
N ALA A 28 13.93 -13.97 -5.67
CA ALA A 28 12.95 -12.90 -5.63
C ALA A 28 13.23 -11.91 -4.49
N ASN A 29 13.34 -10.63 -4.86
CA ASN A 29 13.52 -9.52 -3.92
C ASN A 29 12.32 -8.56 -4.02
N PRO A 30 11.14 -8.94 -3.49
CA PRO A 30 9.96 -8.08 -3.53
C PRO A 30 10.16 -6.81 -2.68
N PRO A 31 9.41 -5.73 -2.96
CA PRO A 31 9.30 -4.63 -2.01
C PRO A 31 8.68 -5.12 -0.70
N ARG A 32 9.09 -4.49 0.40
CA ARG A 32 8.48 -4.65 1.73
C ARG A 32 7.79 -3.37 2.14
N PHE A 33 6.77 -3.50 2.98
CA PHE A 33 5.96 -2.37 3.43
C PHE A 33 5.77 -2.37 4.94
N ASP A 34 6.00 -1.22 5.56
CA ASP A 34 5.54 -0.94 6.92
C ASP A 34 4.41 0.09 6.90
N TYR A 35 3.66 0.12 8.00
CA TYR A 35 2.48 0.99 8.15
C TYR A 35 2.60 1.75 9.46
N GLU A 36 2.43 3.06 9.40
CA GLU A 36 2.40 3.96 10.55
C GLU A 36 1.13 4.81 10.48
N TRP A 37 0.30 4.78 11.51
CA TRP A 37 -0.92 5.58 11.58
C TRP A 37 -0.62 6.95 12.20
N LYS A 38 -1.02 8.02 11.52
CA LYS A 38 -1.01 9.38 12.09
C LYS A 38 -2.30 9.67 12.86
N ASP A 39 -3.42 9.13 12.38
CA ASP A 39 -4.72 9.13 13.04
C ASP A 39 -5.58 7.97 12.48
N GLU A 40 -6.90 7.97 12.70
CA GLU A 40 -7.81 6.91 12.26
C GLU A 40 -7.94 6.78 10.72
N LYS A 41 -7.64 7.85 9.97
CA LYS A 41 -7.85 7.99 8.52
C LYS A 41 -6.55 8.18 7.75
N ILE A 42 -5.47 8.59 8.40
CA ILE A 42 -4.20 8.91 7.75
C ILE A 42 -3.17 7.80 8.04
N LEU A 43 -2.78 7.12 6.98
CA LEU A 43 -1.75 6.08 7.00
C LEU A 43 -0.50 6.56 6.26
N ILE A 44 0.65 6.39 6.88
CA ILE A 44 1.96 6.47 6.24
C ILE A 44 2.40 5.06 5.88
N MET A 45 2.46 4.77 4.59
CA MET A 45 2.98 3.51 4.06
C MET A 45 4.45 3.71 3.67
N LYS A 46 5.35 2.93 4.29
CA LYS A 46 6.79 2.99 4.05
C LYS A 46 7.19 1.95 3.02
N TYR A 47 7.84 2.38 1.94
CA TYR A 47 8.31 1.55 0.84
C TYR A 47 9.77 1.18 1.05
N LYS A 48 10.06 -0.12 1.19
CA LYS A 48 11.42 -0.65 1.32
C LYS A 48 11.78 -1.45 0.08
N SER A 49 12.52 -0.84 -0.83
CA SER A 49 13.10 -1.54 -1.98
C SER A 49 14.25 -0.73 -2.57
N GLN A 50 15.28 -1.44 -3.03
CA GLN A 50 16.40 -0.83 -3.77
C GLN A 50 16.01 -0.39 -5.19
N ARG A 51 14.82 -0.79 -5.70
CA ARG A 51 14.39 -0.50 -7.07
C ARG A 51 13.94 0.94 -7.29
N GLY A 52 13.68 1.71 -6.24
CA GLY A 52 13.29 3.13 -6.35
C GLY A 52 11.91 3.38 -7.01
N LEU A 53 11.02 2.39 -7.04
CA LEU A 53 9.74 2.46 -7.77
C LEU A 53 8.60 3.11 -6.96
N ILE A 54 8.90 4.14 -6.18
CA ILE A 54 7.93 4.80 -5.30
C ILE A 54 6.79 5.47 -6.09
N ASP A 55 7.10 6.09 -7.24
CA ASP A 55 6.08 6.74 -8.08
C ASP A 55 5.13 5.70 -8.70
N PHE A 56 5.64 4.50 -8.99
CA PHE A 56 4.81 3.38 -9.43
C PHE A 56 3.88 2.92 -8.30
N MET A 57 4.38 2.78 -7.07
CA MET A 57 3.56 2.49 -5.89
C MET A 57 2.46 3.54 -5.68
N VAL A 58 2.76 4.84 -5.83
CA VAL A 58 1.75 5.91 -5.76
C VAL A 58 0.64 5.71 -6.79
N GLY A 59 1.01 5.37 -8.03
CA GLY A 59 0.05 5.04 -9.09
C GLY A 59 -0.82 3.84 -8.74
N LEU A 60 -0.22 2.77 -8.21
CA LEU A 60 -0.94 1.57 -7.77
C LEU A 60 -1.93 1.86 -6.64
N ILE A 61 -1.55 2.65 -5.62
CA ILE A 61 -2.44 3.02 -4.51
C ILE A 61 -3.65 3.81 -5.03
N LYS A 62 -3.43 4.76 -5.96
CA LYS A 62 -4.55 5.47 -6.62
C LYS A 62 -5.45 4.50 -7.40
N GLY A 63 -4.87 3.49 -8.05
CA GLY A 63 -5.61 2.41 -8.70
C GLY A 63 -6.46 1.59 -7.73
N VAL A 64 -5.94 1.30 -6.54
CA VAL A 64 -6.69 0.61 -5.48
C VAL A 64 -7.90 1.45 -5.04
N GLY A 65 -7.74 2.77 -4.84
CA GLY A 65 -8.88 3.65 -4.55
C GLY A 65 -9.98 3.56 -5.61
N LYS A 66 -9.61 3.58 -6.89
CA LYS A 66 -10.55 3.39 -8.01
C LYS A 66 -11.23 2.02 -7.99
N LEU A 67 -10.50 0.94 -7.69
CA LEU A 67 -11.03 -0.42 -7.63
C LEU A 67 -12.13 -0.55 -6.57
N TYR A 68 -11.92 0.03 -5.39
CA TYR A 68 -12.87 -0.02 -4.27
C TYR A 68 -13.90 1.12 -4.29
N LYS A 69 -13.84 2.02 -5.28
CA LYS A 69 -14.68 3.23 -5.37
C LYS A 69 -14.56 4.12 -4.12
N GLU A 70 -13.37 4.18 -3.54
CA GLU A 70 -13.03 4.99 -2.37
C GLU A 70 -12.15 6.18 -2.81
N ASP A 71 -12.51 7.40 -2.40
CA ASP A 71 -11.74 8.62 -2.71
C ASP A 71 -10.52 8.75 -1.80
N LEU A 72 -9.45 8.03 -2.16
CA LEU A 72 -8.17 8.10 -1.45
C LEU A 72 -7.39 9.35 -1.85
N LYS A 73 -6.95 10.16 -0.88
CA LYS A 73 -5.94 11.19 -1.13
C LYS A 73 -4.56 10.58 -0.93
N VAL A 74 -3.74 10.60 -1.99
CA VAL A 74 -2.43 9.93 -2.01
C VAL A 74 -1.33 10.97 -2.27
N THR A 75 -0.46 11.18 -1.29
CA THR A 75 0.62 12.16 -1.33
C THR A 75 1.97 11.47 -1.13
N LYS A 76 2.89 11.65 -2.09
CA LYS A 76 4.28 11.21 -1.92
C LYS A 76 4.99 12.14 -0.95
N LEU A 77 5.53 11.61 0.14
CA LEU A 77 6.28 12.39 1.14
C LEU A 77 7.80 12.34 0.93
N GLY A 78 8.28 11.39 0.13
CA GLY A 78 9.71 11.20 -0.13
C GLY A 78 9.99 10.04 -1.07
N SER A 79 11.22 9.54 -1.05
CA SER A 79 11.64 8.37 -1.85
C SER A 79 11.12 7.04 -1.30
N ASP A 80 10.67 7.01 -0.05
CA ASP A 80 10.31 5.80 0.69
C ASP A 80 8.97 5.92 1.44
N LYS A 81 8.23 7.02 1.32
CA LYS A 81 7.01 7.26 2.10
C LYS A 81 5.88 7.82 1.25
N VAL A 82 4.70 7.25 1.45
CA VAL A 82 3.44 7.74 0.89
C VAL A 82 2.44 7.92 2.03
N GLU A 83 1.82 9.09 2.08
CA GLU A 83 0.67 9.38 2.91
C GLU A 83 -0.61 9.05 2.15
N ILE A 84 -1.51 8.35 2.82
CA ILE A 84 -2.78 7.88 2.29
C ILE A 84 -3.86 8.33 3.27
N VAL A 85 -4.78 9.16 2.81
CA VAL A 85 -5.96 9.56 3.57
C VAL A 85 -7.15 8.76 3.05
N PHE A 86 -7.74 7.94 3.92
CA PHE A 86 -8.93 7.16 3.63
C PHE A 86 -10.20 8.01 3.83
N PRO A 87 -11.28 7.75 3.08
CA PRO A 87 -12.57 8.40 3.33
C PRO A 87 -13.11 8.00 4.70
N SER A 88 -13.99 8.83 5.27
CA SER A 88 -14.76 8.46 6.46
C SER A 88 -15.60 7.20 6.15
N PRO A 89 -15.79 6.27 7.10
CA PRO A 89 -16.84 5.28 6.98
C PRO A 89 -18.17 6.01 6.79
N SER A 90 -18.86 5.71 5.69
CA SER A 90 -20.24 6.14 5.46
C SER A 90 -21.21 5.34 6.29
#